data_AF-A0A176YGA2-F1
#
_entry.id   AF-A0A176YGA2-F1
#
_cell.length_a   1.000
_cell.length_b   1.000
_cell.length_c   1.000
_cell.angle_alpha   90.00
_cell.angle_beta   90.00
_cell.angle_gamma   90.00
#
_symmetry.space_group_name_H-M   'P 1'
#
loop_
_entity.id
_entity.type
_entity.pdbx_description
1 polymer ?
#
loop_
_entity_poly.entity_id
_entity_poly.type
_entity_poly.pdbx_seq_one_letter_code
_entity_poly.pdbx_strand_id
1 'polypeptide(L)'
;MKSGRFFLTCALVAGGASNVGAAPAKVSGSTALALAGVIAPLSPDLSGAEKKAVAMLFAANSDIPYKKTIVVTADRIVCRTGNVDITMRNCEVTFGKTVKTVNGSTANEIFATEVLAGIPADGAAGSNFESLTRLSCTIDPNAIRQKDGSGADCTFQPGN
;
A
#
# COMPACT_ATOMS: atom_id res chain seq x y z
N MET A 1 -66.68 -23.09 -19.44
CA MET A 1 -65.43 -23.87 -19.60
C MET A 1 -64.26 -22.98 -19.19
N LYS A 2 -63.44 -23.43 -18.22
CA LYS A 2 -62.06 -23.04 -17.80
C LYS A 2 -61.72 -21.53 -17.67
N SER A 3 -61.43 -21.03 -16.45
CA SER A 3 -60.15 -21.12 -15.71
C SER A 3 -59.03 -20.29 -16.37
N GLY A 4 -58.27 -19.42 -15.70
CA GLY A 4 -58.04 -19.31 -14.27
C GLY A 4 -57.31 -18.03 -13.87
N ARG A 5 -57.18 -17.89 -12.55
CA ARG A 5 -56.56 -16.79 -11.80
C ARG A 5 -55.04 -16.83 -11.97
N PHE A 6 -54.43 -15.74 -12.40
CA PHE A 6 -52.98 -15.55 -12.32
C PHE A 6 -52.64 -14.76 -11.05
N PHE A 7 -52.05 -15.44 -10.07
CA PHE A 7 -51.42 -14.81 -8.91
C PHE A 7 -49.99 -14.43 -9.28
N LEU A 8 -49.65 -13.14 -9.24
CA LEU A 8 -48.29 -12.65 -9.37
C LEU A 8 -47.65 -12.59 -7.98
N THR A 9 -46.87 -13.60 -7.60
CA THR A 9 -46.04 -13.60 -6.38
C THR A 9 -44.72 -12.90 -6.67
N CYS A 10 -44.55 -11.67 -6.15
CA CYS A 10 -43.30 -10.93 -6.19
C CYS A 10 -42.42 -11.39 -5.01
N ALA A 11 -41.47 -12.27 -5.27
CA ALA A 11 -40.48 -12.68 -4.27
C ALA A 11 -39.36 -11.63 -4.22
N LEU A 12 -39.37 -10.77 -3.19
CA LEU A 12 -38.22 -9.93 -2.86
C LEU A 12 -37.11 -10.83 -2.29
N VAL A 13 -36.07 -11.05 -3.09
CA VAL A 13 -34.83 -11.67 -2.62
C VAL A 13 -34.06 -10.61 -1.83
N ALA A 14 -34.08 -10.73 -0.50
CA ALA A 14 -33.20 -9.97 0.38
C ALA A 14 -31.76 -10.50 0.20
N GLY A 15 -31.01 -9.89 -0.72
CA GLY A 15 -29.56 -10.09 -0.83
C GLY A 15 -28.88 -9.48 0.39
N GLY A 16 -28.52 -10.32 1.35
CA GLY A 16 -27.62 -9.92 2.44
C GLY A 16 -26.28 -9.51 1.85
N ALA A 17 -25.95 -8.22 1.91
CA ALA A 17 -24.61 -7.73 1.61
C ALA A 17 -23.67 -8.23 2.72
N SER A 18 -23.07 -9.39 2.51
CA SER A 18 -21.91 -9.81 3.27
C SER A 18 -20.77 -8.85 2.95
N ASN A 19 -20.48 -7.94 3.89
CA ASN A 19 -19.22 -7.19 3.95
C ASN A 19 -18.09 -8.22 4.12
N VAL A 20 -17.63 -8.81 3.02
CA VAL A 20 -16.41 -9.61 2.99
C VAL A 20 -15.27 -8.62 3.19
N GLY A 21 -14.76 -8.51 4.41
CA GLY A 21 -13.55 -7.74 4.67
C GLY A 21 -12.43 -8.26 3.77
N ALA A 22 -11.87 -7.38 2.95
CA ALA A 22 -10.77 -7.74 2.05
C ALA A 22 -9.62 -8.37 2.88
N ALA A 23 -9.19 -9.56 2.48
CA ALA A 23 -8.02 -10.19 3.09
C ALA A 23 -6.80 -9.27 2.90
N PRO A 24 -5.88 -9.19 3.89
CA PRO A 24 -4.66 -8.41 3.74
C PRO A 24 -3.90 -8.88 2.49
N ALA A 25 -3.56 -7.95 1.61
CA ALA A 25 -2.66 -8.19 0.51
C ALA A 25 -1.24 -8.40 1.05
N LYS A 26 -0.47 -9.24 0.36
CA LYS A 26 0.93 -9.53 0.69
C LYS A 26 1.79 -9.39 -0.57
N VAL A 27 2.92 -8.71 -0.42
CA VAL A 27 4.00 -8.66 -1.42
C VAL A 27 5.32 -9.02 -0.73
N SER A 28 6.27 -9.58 -1.47
CA SER A 28 7.58 -10.00 -0.95
C SER A 28 8.70 -9.68 -1.93
N GLY A 29 9.95 -9.80 -1.48
CA GLY A 29 11.14 -9.59 -2.31
C GLY A 29 11.34 -8.14 -2.72
N SER A 30 11.69 -7.90 -3.98
CA SER A 30 12.06 -6.57 -4.49
C SER A 30 10.94 -5.54 -4.34
N THR A 31 9.68 -5.92 -4.61
CA THR A 31 8.53 -5.03 -4.47
C THR A 31 8.27 -4.64 -3.02
N ALA A 32 8.42 -5.58 -2.08
CA ALA A 32 8.31 -5.27 -0.65
C ALA A 32 9.44 -4.35 -0.17
N LEU A 33 10.67 -4.58 -0.64
CA LEU A 33 11.80 -3.70 -0.33
C LEU A 33 11.60 -2.30 -0.89
N ALA A 34 11.05 -2.16 -2.11
CA ALA A 34 10.73 -0.86 -2.69
C ALA A 34 9.67 -0.11 -1.86
N LEU A 35 8.58 -0.80 -1.48
CA LEU A 35 7.53 -0.20 -0.66
C LEU A 35 8.05 0.25 0.72
N ALA A 36 8.90 -0.56 1.35
CA ALA A 36 9.59 -0.15 2.57
C ALA A 36 10.55 1.03 2.33
N GLY A 37 11.27 1.01 1.20
CA GLY A 37 12.25 2.01 0.80
C GLY A 37 11.68 3.42 0.68
N VAL A 38 10.52 3.56 0.04
CA VAL A 38 9.87 4.86 -0.19
C VAL A 38 9.16 5.39 1.07
N ILE A 39 8.76 4.53 2.00
CA ILE A 39 8.03 4.91 3.23
C ILE A 39 8.96 5.15 4.43
N ALA A 40 10.05 4.38 4.57
CA ALA A 40 10.96 4.49 5.71
C ALA A 40 11.47 5.92 5.98
N PRO A 41 11.84 6.75 4.98
CA PRO A 41 12.28 8.12 5.22
C PRO A 41 11.23 8.98 5.94
N LEU A 42 9.95 8.73 5.66
CA LEU A 42 8.82 9.50 6.19
C LEU A 42 8.39 9.07 7.60
N SER A 43 8.70 7.82 7.99
CA SER A 43 8.26 7.24 9.26
C SER A 43 8.82 7.98 10.47
N PRO A 44 8.00 8.43 11.43
CA PRO A 44 8.48 8.99 12.69
C PRO A 44 8.96 7.90 13.67
N ASP A 45 8.55 6.65 13.47
CA ASP A 45 8.80 5.54 14.40
C ASP A 45 10.18 4.89 14.18
N LEU A 46 10.75 5.05 12.99
CA LEU A 46 12.09 4.55 12.67
C LEU A 46 13.18 5.48 13.19
N SER A 47 14.19 4.88 13.82
CA SER A 47 15.43 5.56 14.16
C SER A 47 16.21 5.98 12.91
N GLY A 48 17.13 6.95 13.05
CA GLY A 48 17.99 7.36 11.94
C GLY A 48 18.85 6.22 11.38
N ALA A 49 19.24 5.24 12.21
CA ALA A 49 19.99 4.07 11.79
C ALA A 49 19.14 3.12 10.93
N GLU A 50 17.88 2.90 11.31
CA GLU A 50 16.94 2.08 10.53
C GLU A 50 16.60 2.71 9.19
N LYS A 51 16.31 4.02 9.16
CA LYS A 51 16.08 4.75 7.92
C LYS A 51 17.27 4.65 6.97
N LYS A 52 18.48 4.84 7.50
CA LYS A 52 19.72 4.72 6.72
C LYS A 52 19.93 3.29 6.21
N ALA A 53 19.65 2.28 7.03
CA ALA A 53 19.76 0.88 6.64
C ALA A 53 18.82 0.53 5.48
N VAL A 54 17.53 0.89 5.58
CA VAL A 54 16.56 0.66 4.50
C VAL A 54 16.96 1.42 3.23
N ALA A 55 17.39 2.68 3.35
CA ALA A 55 17.85 3.47 2.21
C ALA A 55 19.07 2.85 1.51
N MET A 56 20.04 2.32 2.26
CA MET A 56 21.18 1.61 1.69
C MET A 56 20.76 0.34 0.95
N LEU A 57 19.87 -0.47 1.54
CA LEU A 57 19.35 -1.69 0.92
C LEU A 57 18.60 -1.37 -0.38
N PHE A 58 17.76 -0.35 -0.36
CA PHE A 58 17.02 0.11 -1.54
C PHE A 58 17.94 0.68 -2.63
N ALA A 59 19.05 1.30 -2.25
CA ALA A 59 20.11 1.76 -3.15
C ALA A 59 21.09 0.65 -3.60
N ALA A 60 20.62 -0.60 -3.66
CA ALA A 60 21.39 -1.78 -4.10
C ALA A 60 22.63 -2.13 -3.24
N ASN A 61 22.71 -1.65 -2.00
CA ASN A 61 23.77 -2.04 -1.07
C ASN A 61 23.26 -3.11 -0.08
N SER A 62 23.60 -4.37 -0.34
CA SER A 62 23.22 -5.52 0.50
C SER A 62 24.22 -5.81 1.63
N ASP A 63 25.41 -5.20 1.61
CA ASP A 63 26.41 -5.33 2.67
C ASP A 63 26.39 -4.10 3.58
N ILE A 64 25.37 -4.04 4.43
CA ILE A 64 25.17 -2.94 5.38
C ILE A 64 25.57 -3.34 6.81
N PRO A 65 26.03 -2.40 7.65
CA PRO A 65 26.39 -2.70 9.03
C PRO A 65 25.20 -3.01 9.95
N TYR A 66 23.98 -2.61 9.56
CA TYR A 66 22.77 -2.86 10.34
C TYR A 66 22.32 -4.31 10.17
N LYS A 67 22.13 -5.04 11.28
CA LYS A 67 21.84 -6.49 11.26
C LYS A 67 20.49 -6.87 11.84
N LYS A 68 19.79 -5.94 12.49
CA LYS A 68 18.49 -6.23 13.11
C LYS A 68 17.40 -6.14 12.06
N THR A 69 16.33 -6.89 12.26
CA THR A 69 15.09 -6.74 11.50
C THR A 69 14.52 -5.33 11.72
N ILE A 70 13.99 -4.74 10.66
CA ILE A 70 13.36 -3.42 10.66
C ILE A 70 11.90 -3.60 10.28
N VAL A 71 10.99 -2.97 11.02
CA VAL A 71 9.57 -2.97 10.68
C VAL A 71 9.17 -1.56 10.24
N VAL A 72 8.88 -1.40 8.96
CA VAL A 72 8.41 -0.15 8.36
C VAL A 72 6.88 -0.18 8.32
N THR A 73 6.23 0.71 9.07
CA THR A 73 4.77 0.77 9.16
C THR A 73 4.22 2.10 8.65
N ALA A 74 3.00 2.09 8.14
CA ALA A 74 2.18 3.28 7.92
C ALA A 74 0.70 2.91 8.09
N ASP A 75 -0.07 3.76 8.77
CA ASP A 75 -1.48 3.48 9.02
C ASP A 75 -2.32 3.62 7.76
N ARG A 76 -2.01 4.63 6.95
CA ARG A 76 -2.69 4.93 5.70
C ARG A 76 -1.76 5.66 4.75
N ILE A 77 -1.83 5.30 3.48
CA ILE A 77 -1.21 6.04 2.39
C ILE A 77 -2.31 6.36 1.40
N VAL A 78 -2.38 7.62 0.96
CA VAL A 78 -3.29 8.06 -0.10
C VAL A 78 -2.48 8.92 -1.06
N CYS A 79 -2.24 8.39 -2.25
CA CYS A 79 -1.62 9.12 -3.34
C CYS A 79 -2.67 9.60 -4.34
N ARG A 80 -2.56 10.87 -4.76
CA ARG A 80 -3.50 11.52 -5.67
C ARG A 80 -2.79 12.02 -6.91
N THR A 81 -3.43 11.79 -8.04
CA THR A 81 -3.00 12.27 -9.35
C THR A 81 -4.21 12.85 -10.08
N GLY A 82 -4.07 14.03 -10.70
CA GLY A 82 -5.19 14.70 -11.36
C GLY A 82 -5.21 14.48 -12.87
N ASN A 83 -6.40 14.19 -13.42
CA ASN A 83 -6.62 14.22 -14.87
C ASN A 83 -7.11 15.61 -15.34
N VAL A 84 -7.66 16.41 -14.41
CA VAL A 84 -8.10 17.79 -14.67
C VAL A 84 -6.98 18.77 -14.30
N ASP A 85 -6.53 18.75 -13.04
CA ASP A 85 -5.30 19.42 -12.63
C ASP A 85 -4.13 18.44 -12.78
N ILE A 86 -3.53 18.43 -13.97
CA ILE A 86 -2.40 17.55 -14.29
C ILE A 86 -1.12 17.87 -13.51
N THR A 87 -1.09 18.98 -12.76
CA THR A 87 0.03 19.32 -11.88
C THR A 87 -0.10 18.66 -10.51
N MET A 88 -1.27 18.10 -10.19
CA MET A 88 -1.52 17.43 -8.92
C MET A 88 -0.77 16.09 -8.87
N ARG A 89 0.21 16.05 -7.96
CA ARG A 89 0.96 14.84 -7.60
C ARG A 89 1.35 14.93 -6.13
N ASN A 90 0.55 14.33 -5.26
CA ASN A 90 0.81 14.31 -3.83
C ASN A 90 0.50 12.95 -3.20
N CYS A 91 1.10 12.68 -2.05
CA CYS A 91 0.73 11.56 -1.20
C CYS A 91 0.65 12.01 0.24
N GLU A 92 -0.39 11.55 0.94
CA GLU A 92 -0.56 11.69 2.37
C GLU A 92 -0.24 10.36 3.06
N VAL A 93 0.77 10.35 3.92
CA VAL A 93 1.21 9.17 4.67
C VAL A 93 0.92 9.41 6.15
N THR A 94 0.09 8.56 6.74
CA THR A 94 -0.37 8.66 8.12
C THR A 94 0.42 7.70 9.03
N PHE A 95 0.92 8.23 10.15
CA PHE A 95 1.60 7.50 11.22
C PHE A 95 1.01 7.94 12.58
N GLY A 96 0.14 7.11 13.13
CA GLY A 96 -0.69 7.41 14.29
C GLY A 96 -1.49 8.69 14.09
N LYS A 97 -1.11 9.73 14.83
CA LYS A 97 -1.74 11.06 14.77
C LYS A 97 -1.03 12.03 13.82
N THR A 98 0.06 11.61 13.19
CA THR A 98 0.90 12.44 12.33
C THR A 98 0.59 12.14 10.87
N VAL A 99 0.33 13.18 10.08
CA VAL A 99 0.22 13.06 8.62
C VAL A 99 1.42 13.75 7.98
N LYS A 100 2.07 13.06 7.05
CA LYS A 100 3.14 13.60 6.20
C LYS A 100 2.61 13.73 4.79
N THR A 101 2.54 14.96 4.30
CA THR A 101 2.22 15.23 2.90
C THR A 101 3.50 15.42 2.11
N VAL A 102 3.66 14.66 1.03
CA VAL A 102 4.74 14.79 0.06
C VAL A 102 4.18 15.15 -1.31
N ASN A 103 4.96 15.83 -2.12
CA ASN A 103 4.56 16.29 -3.45
C ASN A 103 5.63 15.96 -4.49
N GLY A 104 5.28 16.06 -5.77
CA GLY A 104 6.24 15.97 -6.88
C GLY A 104 6.88 14.60 -7.01
N SER A 105 8.21 14.54 -7.12
CA SER A 105 8.96 13.30 -7.38
C SER A 105 8.78 12.25 -6.28
N THR A 106 8.85 12.63 -5.01
CA THR A 106 8.67 11.70 -3.88
C THR A 106 7.26 11.10 -3.88
N ALA A 107 6.24 11.92 -4.13
CA ALA A 107 4.87 11.41 -4.25
C ALA A 107 4.71 10.48 -5.46
N ASN A 108 5.34 10.81 -6.59
CA ASN A 108 5.29 9.97 -7.78
C ASN A 108 5.99 8.61 -7.57
N GLU A 109 7.09 8.59 -6.82
CA GLU A 109 7.81 7.35 -6.50
C GLU A 109 6.98 6.44 -5.59
N ILE A 110 6.30 6.99 -4.58
CA ILE A 110 5.38 6.24 -3.74
C ILE A 110 4.23 5.68 -4.59
N PHE A 111 3.54 6.53 -5.35
CA PHE A 111 2.46 6.12 -6.25
C PHE A 111 2.89 4.99 -7.21
N ALA A 112 4.01 5.15 -7.91
CA ALA A 112 4.50 4.11 -8.83
C ALA A 112 4.85 2.79 -8.10
N THR A 113 5.29 2.88 -6.85
CA THR A 113 5.59 1.71 -6.03
C THR A 113 4.31 1.02 -5.54
N GLU A 114 3.25 1.79 -5.28
CA GLU A 114 1.93 1.26 -4.94
C GLU A 114 1.32 0.48 -6.14
N VAL A 115 1.37 1.06 -7.35
CA VAL A 115 1.03 0.35 -8.61
C VAL A 115 1.81 -0.96 -8.72
N LEU A 116 3.13 -0.91 -8.52
CA LEU A 116 4.00 -2.08 -8.64
C LEU A 116 3.65 -3.16 -7.61
N ALA A 117 3.18 -2.77 -6.43
CA ALA A 117 2.67 -3.66 -5.39
C ALA A 117 1.28 -4.23 -5.71
N GLY A 118 0.68 -3.88 -6.85
CA GLY A 118 -0.62 -4.35 -7.27
C GLY A 118 -1.77 -3.70 -6.52
N ILE A 119 -1.56 -2.51 -5.93
CA ILE A 119 -2.63 -1.75 -5.29
C ILE A 119 -3.55 -1.23 -6.41
N PRO A 120 -4.84 -1.57 -6.36
CA PRO A 120 -5.77 -1.11 -7.38
C PRO A 120 -5.90 0.40 -7.32
N ALA A 121 -5.91 1.03 -8.49
CA ALA A 121 -6.30 2.42 -8.59
C ALA A 121 -7.80 2.54 -8.30
N ASP A 122 -8.15 3.35 -7.31
CA ASP A 122 -9.51 3.84 -7.12
C ASP A 122 -9.73 5.00 -8.10
N GLY A 123 -10.56 4.72 -9.11
CA GLY A 123 -10.86 5.66 -10.18
C GLY A 123 -12.04 6.53 -9.81
N ALA A 124 -11.79 7.78 -9.42
CA ALA A 124 -12.85 8.80 -9.38
C ALA A 124 -12.77 9.70 -10.61
N ALA A 125 -13.90 10.31 -10.97
CA ALA A 125 -13.93 11.28 -12.07
C ALA A 125 -12.92 12.42 -11.82
N GLY A 126 -11.92 12.53 -12.69
CA GLY A 126 -10.92 13.60 -12.65
C GLY A 126 -9.71 13.37 -11.73
N SER A 127 -9.61 12.24 -11.03
CA SER A 127 -8.46 11.90 -10.19
C SER A 127 -8.23 10.39 -10.10
N ASN A 128 -6.97 9.95 -10.19
CA ASN A 128 -6.60 8.56 -9.89
C ASN A 128 -6.07 8.52 -8.45
N PHE A 129 -6.68 7.66 -7.63
CA PHE A 129 -6.31 7.44 -6.25
C PHE A 129 -5.64 6.08 -6.12
N GLU A 130 -4.50 6.05 -5.43
CA GLU A 130 -4.01 4.80 -4.86
C GLU A 130 -4.01 4.97 -3.36
N SER A 131 -4.52 3.95 -2.68
CA SER A 131 -4.48 3.96 -1.25
C SER A 131 -4.31 2.57 -0.69
N LEU A 132 -3.63 2.53 0.43
CA LEU A 132 -3.53 1.35 1.27
C LEU A 132 -3.68 1.78 2.73
N THR A 133 -3.96 0.81 3.58
CA THR A 133 -3.97 0.96 5.02
C THR A 133 -3.21 -0.17 5.69
N ARG A 134 -2.81 0.06 6.95
CA ARG A 134 -2.14 -0.94 7.80
C ARG A 134 -0.91 -1.55 7.14
N LEU A 135 -0.10 -0.73 6.48
CA LEU A 135 1.17 -1.17 5.92
C LEU A 135 2.08 -1.65 7.04
N SER A 136 2.62 -2.84 6.87
CA SER A 136 3.68 -3.38 7.72
C SER A 136 4.64 -4.18 6.87
N CYS A 137 5.83 -3.62 6.66
CA CYS A 137 6.93 -4.26 5.95
C CYS A 137 8.01 -4.71 6.93
N THR A 138 8.36 -5.99 6.91
CA THR A 138 9.47 -6.57 7.67
C THR A 138 10.67 -6.69 6.75
N ILE A 139 11.78 -6.06 7.13
CA ILE A 139 13.04 -6.06 6.38
C ILE A 139 14.12 -6.73 7.22
N ASP A 140 14.68 -7.83 6.72
CA ASP A 140 15.81 -8.55 7.31
C ASP A 140 17.08 -8.35 6.46
N PRO A 141 18.01 -7.48 6.91
CA PRO A 141 19.27 -7.25 6.21
C PRO A 141 20.14 -8.50 6.05
N ASN A 142 20.07 -9.48 6.97
CA ASN A 142 20.91 -10.68 6.88
C ASN A 142 20.42 -11.63 5.79
N ALA A 143 19.11 -11.71 5.60
CA ALA A 143 18.49 -12.45 4.50
C ALA A 143 18.75 -11.77 3.15
N ILE A 144 18.54 -10.46 3.05
CA ILE A 144 18.83 -9.69 1.80
C ILE A 144 20.29 -9.84 1.38
N ARG A 145 21.22 -9.90 2.33
CA ARG A 145 22.65 -10.13 2.08
C ARG A 145 22.94 -11.43 1.32
N GLN A 146 22.08 -12.45 1.43
CA GLN A 146 22.21 -13.72 0.70
C GLN A 146 21.83 -13.61 -0.78
N LYS A 147 21.12 -12.55 -1.19
CA LYS A 147 20.69 -12.29 -2.58
C LYS A 147 19.85 -13.42 -3.20
N ASP A 148 19.08 -14.14 -2.40
CA ASP A 148 18.18 -15.21 -2.83
C ASP A 148 16.74 -14.73 -3.12
N GLY A 149 16.50 -13.41 -3.00
CA GLY A 149 15.19 -12.77 -3.19
C GLY A 149 14.35 -12.68 -1.90
N SER A 150 14.85 -13.16 -0.77
CA SER A 150 14.18 -13.11 0.54
C SER A 150 14.55 -11.86 1.34
N GLY A 151 13.96 -11.75 2.55
CA GLY A 151 14.30 -10.72 3.53
C GLY A 151 13.51 -9.42 3.43
N ALA A 152 12.48 -9.38 2.58
CA ALA A 152 11.51 -8.30 2.58
C ALA A 152 10.10 -8.85 2.36
N ASP A 153 9.19 -8.55 3.28
CA ASP A 153 7.79 -8.95 3.24
C ASP A 153 6.91 -7.79 3.71
N CYS A 154 5.95 -7.37 2.90
CA CYS A 154 4.96 -6.36 3.25
C CYS A 154 3.56 -6.94 3.28
N THR A 155 2.78 -6.51 4.25
CA THR A 155 1.33 -6.74 4.34
C THR A 155 0.62 -5.41 4.40
N PHE A 156 -0.55 -5.30 3.77
CA PHE A 156 -1.38 -4.10 3.78
C PHE A 156 -2.82 -4.47 3.41
N GLN A 157 -3.75 -3.54 3.63
CA GLN A 157 -5.10 -3.61 3.11
C GLN A 157 -5.22 -2.58 1.99
N PRO A 158 -5.49 -2.99 0.73
CA PRO A 158 -5.85 -2.05 -0.32
C PRO A 158 -6.99 -1.15 0.13
N GLY A 159 -6.90 0.14 -0.18
CA GLY A 159 -8.01 1.06 0.00
C GLY A 159 -9.07 0.82 -1.07
N ASN A 160 -10.33 1.05 -0.66
CA ASN A 160 -11.49 1.05 -1.54
C ASN A 160 -11.86 2.47 -1.92
#